data_AF-A0A966H156-F1
#
_entry.id   AF-A0A966H156-F1
#
_cell.length_a   1.000
_cell.length_b   1.000
_cell.length_c   1.000
_cell.angle_alpha   90.00
_cell.angle_beta   90.00
_cell.angle_gamma   90.00
#
_symmetry.space_group_name_H-M   'P 1'
#
loop_
_entity.id
_entity.type
_entity.pdbx_description
1 polymer ?
#
loop_
_entity_poly.entity_id
_entity_poly.type
_entity_poly.pdbx_seq_one_letter_code
_entity_poly.pdbx_strand_id
1 'polypeptide(L)'
;MKTKRIRYLRWTMVILPLLLGVVVYWLFRSGPTRYEEWIGWEKKIGLPGRLSNWLPDYCWCVSLLSFFTVLWDGWDRVPRSWKWILWILVTGTELLQYLHVIDGVGDWIDILMYQLAFLTVYTLHKTQRL
;
A
#
# COMPACT_ATOMS: atom_id res chain seq x y z
N MET A 1 -14.24 -12.68 24.04
CA MET A 1 -14.37 -11.25 23.65
C MET A 1 -13.10 -10.64 23.04
N LYS A 2 -11.91 -10.82 23.63
CA LYS A 2 -10.64 -10.24 23.12
C LYS A 2 -10.30 -10.63 21.66
N THR A 3 -10.49 -11.89 21.28
CA THR A 3 -10.21 -12.41 19.92
C THR A 3 -11.05 -11.77 18.82
N LYS A 4 -12.36 -11.57 19.05
CA LYS A 4 -13.22 -10.86 18.09
C LYS A 4 -12.78 -9.41 17.89
N ARG A 5 -12.41 -8.71 18.98
CA ARG A 5 -11.91 -7.33 18.93
C ARG A 5 -10.62 -7.20 18.11
N ILE A 6 -9.65 -8.09 18.32
CA ILE A 6 -8.40 -8.10 17.55
C ILE A 6 -8.68 -8.33 16.07
N ARG A 7 -9.58 -9.25 15.73
CA ARG A 7 -9.96 -9.50 14.34
C ARG A 7 -10.58 -8.26 13.68
N TYR A 8 -11.48 -7.55 14.37
CA TYR A 8 -12.04 -6.29 13.85
C TYR A 8 -10.97 -5.22 13.64
N LEU A 9 -10.03 -5.07 14.58
CA LEU A 9 -8.92 -4.13 14.43
C LEU A 9 -8.05 -4.43 13.20
N ARG A 10 -7.78 -5.70 12.92
CA ARG A 10 -7.04 -6.08 11.70
C ARG A 10 -7.82 -5.74 10.44
N TRP A 11 -9.14 -6.01 10.41
CA TRP A 11 -9.99 -5.62 9.28
C TRP A 11 -10.04 -4.10 9.08
N THR A 12 -10.08 -3.31 10.15
CA THR A 12 -10.03 -1.84 10.02
C THR A 12 -8.72 -1.37 9.39
N MET A 13 -7.59 -2.05 9.65
CA MET A 13 -6.29 -1.77 9.02
C MET A 13 -6.20 -2.25 7.57
N VAL A 14 -7.17 -3.05 7.09
CA VAL A 14 -7.32 -3.36 5.67
C VAL A 14 -8.20 -2.29 5.01
N ILE A 15 -9.39 -2.06 5.55
CA ILE A 15 -10.44 -1.28 4.89
C ILE A 15 -10.13 0.22 4.93
N LEU A 16 -9.74 0.77 6.08
CA LEU A 16 -9.55 2.22 6.20
C LEU A 16 -8.39 2.73 5.34
N PRO A 17 -7.19 2.10 5.33
CA PRO A 17 -6.12 2.54 4.45
C PRO A 17 -6.49 2.36 2.97
N LEU A 18 -7.18 1.27 2.60
CA LEU A 18 -7.62 1.07 1.22
C LEU A 18 -8.53 2.20 0.74
N LEU A 19 -9.58 2.50 1.51
CA LEU A 19 -10.52 3.57 1.20
C LEU A 19 -9.83 4.93 1.16
N LEU A 20 -8.97 5.21 2.15
CA LEU A 20 -8.22 6.46 2.19
C LEU A 20 -7.32 6.61 0.96
N GLY A 21 -6.57 5.57 0.60
CA GLY A 21 -5.71 5.57 -0.57
C GLY A 21 -6.49 5.80 -1.86
N VAL A 22 -7.64 5.11 -2.02
CA VAL A 22 -8.54 5.32 -3.17
C VAL A 22 -9.08 6.75 -3.22
N VAL A 23 -9.56 7.29 -2.11
CA VAL A 23 -10.10 8.65 -2.03
C VAL A 23 -9.02 9.68 -2.37
N VAL A 24 -7.83 9.54 -1.77
CA VAL A 24 -6.71 10.45 -2.04
C VAL A 24 -6.28 10.36 -3.51
N TYR A 25 -6.11 9.15 -4.03
CA TYR A 25 -5.73 8.93 -5.42
C TYR A 25 -6.77 9.50 -6.39
N TRP A 26 -8.06 9.27 -6.12
CA TRP A 26 -9.13 9.71 -7.01
C TRP A 26 -9.30 11.23 -6.98
N LEU A 27 -9.23 11.87 -5.81
CA LEU A 27 -9.45 13.31 -5.69
C LEU A 27 -8.23 14.16 -6.04
N PHE A 28 -7.01 13.63 -5.86
CA PHE A 28 -5.81 14.48 -5.81
C PHE A 28 -4.67 14.07 -6.73
N ARG A 29 -4.79 12.96 -7.47
CA ARG A 29 -3.73 12.53 -8.40
C ARG A 29 -3.39 13.61 -9.42
N SER A 30 -2.09 13.77 -9.63
CA SER A 30 -1.50 14.66 -10.63
C SER A 30 -1.61 14.01 -12.01
N GLY A 31 -2.60 14.39 -12.80
CA GLY A 31 -2.74 13.97 -14.20
C GLY A 31 -3.67 12.77 -14.45
N PRO A 32 -4.01 12.53 -15.73
CA PRO A 32 -4.90 11.46 -16.12
C PRO A 32 -4.20 10.08 -16.03
N THR A 33 -4.98 9.03 -15.75
CA THR A 33 -4.52 7.64 -15.95
C THR A 33 -4.48 7.29 -17.42
N ARG A 34 -3.69 6.29 -17.83
CA ARG A 34 -3.78 5.68 -19.18
C ARG A 34 -5.23 5.37 -19.60
N TYR A 35 -6.06 4.88 -18.68
CA TYR A 35 -7.49 4.67 -18.93
C TYR A 35 -8.27 5.99 -19.16
N GLU A 36 -8.00 7.02 -18.35
CA GLU A 36 -8.65 8.33 -18.51
C GLU A 36 -8.21 9.02 -19.80
N GLU A 37 -6.94 8.88 -20.17
CA GLU A 37 -6.40 9.31 -21.48
C GLU A 37 -7.13 8.61 -22.63
N TRP A 38 -7.39 7.30 -22.52
CA TRP A 38 -8.13 6.54 -23.53
C TRP A 38 -9.58 6.99 -23.71
N ILE A 39 -10.25 7.44 -22.65
CA ILE A 39 -11.65 7.89 -22.72
C ILE A 39 -11.80 9.42 -22.79
N GLY A 40 -10.69 10.17 -22.86
CA GLY A 40 -10.69 11.63 -22.93
C GLY A 40 -11.19 12.32 -21.66
N TRP A 41 -11.07 11.69 -20.50
CA TRP A 41 -11.48 12.29 -19.23
C TRP A 41 -10.35 13.14 -18.64
N GLU A 42 -10.55 14.46 -18.61
CA GLU A 42 -9.63 15.39 -17.95
C GLU A 42 -10.06 15.70 -16.51
N LYS A 43 -9.14 15.49 -15.54
CA LYS A 43 -9.33 15.94 -14.15
C LYS A 43 -8.85 17.38 -13.98
N LYS A 44 -9.70 18.21 -13.35
CA LYS A 44 -9.46 19.65 -13.12
C LYS A 44 -8.86 20.00 -11.76
N ILE A 45 -8.79 19.04 -10.82
CA ILE A 45 -8.35 19.29 -9.45
C ILE A 45 -7.10 18.46 -9.20
N GLY A 46 -5.97 19.13 -9.02
CA GLY A 46 -4.74 18.55 -8.49
C GLY A 46 -4.38 19.28 -7.20
N LEU A 47 -4.08 18.54 -6.13
CA LEU A 47 -3.45 19.17 -4.96
C LEU A 47 -2.01 19.57 -5.31
N PRO A 48 -1.49 20.67 -4.73
CA PRO A 48 -0.08 20.97 -4.80
C PRO A 48 0.72 19.93 -4.02
N GLY A 49 1.67 19.29 -4.70
CA GLY A 49 2.74 18.51 -4.08
C GLY A 49 2.69 17.01 -4.38
N ARG A 50 3.84 16.35 -4.20
CA ARG A 50 4.04 14.92 -4.49
C ARG A 50 3.26 13.98 -3.57
N LEU A 51 2.66 14.50 -2.49
CA LEU A 51 1.86 13.76 -1.50
C LEU A 51 0.73 12.93 -2.15
N SER A 52 0.14 13.44 -3.23
CA SER A 52 -0.93 12.75 -3.97
C SER A 52 -0.47 11.46 -4.66
N ASN A 53 0.83 11.28 -4.86
CA ASN A 53 1.38 10.10 -5.54
C ASN A 53 1.76 9.02 -4.53
N TRP A 54 2.58 9.34 -3.52
CA TRP A 54 3.14 8.32 -2.62
C TRP A 54 2.25 7.96 -1.42
N LEU A 55 1.31 8.82 -1.00
CA LEU A 55 0.42 8.51 0.13
C LEU A 55 -0.57 7.36 -0.20
N PRO A 56 -1.22 7.34 -1.38
CA PRO A 56 -2.00 6.18 -1.80
C PRO A 56 -1.21 4.87 -1.77
N ASP A 57 0.04 4.87 -2.25
CA ASP A 57 0.88 3.66 -2.30
C ASP A 57 1.21 3.14 -0.91
N TYR A 58 1.58 4.03 0.02
CA TYR A 58 1.72 3.69 1.44
C TYR A 58 0.43 3.05 1.98
N CYS A 59 -0.71 3.67 1.75
CA CYS A 59 -2.01 3.21 2.23
C CYS A 59 -2.39 1.82 1.68
N TRP A 60 -2.16 1.59 0.39
CA TRP A 60 -2.42 0.31 -0.26
C TRP A 60 -1.47 -0.78 0.24
N CYS A 61 -0.20 -0.46 0.47
CA CYS A 61 0.77 -1.40 1.04
C CYS A 61 0.37 -1.80 2.47
N VAL A 62 -0.02 -0.85 3.32
CA VAL A 62 -0.54 -1.15 4.67
C VAL A 62 -1.78 -2.05 4.61
N SER A 63 -2.70 -1.76 3.68
CA SER A 63 -3.91 -2.55 3.48
C SER A 63 -3.58 -3.99 3.08
N LEU A 64 -2.72 -4.17 2.07
CA LEU A 64 -2.30 -5.48 1.58
C LEU A 64 -1.61 -6.30 2.68
N LEU A 65 -0.63 -5.71 3.37
CA LEU A 65 0.10 -6.39 4.43
C LEU A 65 -0.81 -6.76 5.61
N SER A 66 -1.77 -5.88 5.96
CA SER A 66 -2.77 -6.17 6.99
C SER A 66 -3.76 -7.25 6.54
N PHE A 67 -4.03 -7.38 5.25
CA PHE A 67 -4.89 -8.46 4.75
C PHE A 67 -4.23 -9.83 4.98
N PHE A 68 -2.91 -9.94 4.81
CA PHE A 68 -2.19 -11.16 5.15
C PHE A 68 -2.25 -11.48 6.66
N THR A 69 -2.25 -10.48 7.55
CA THR A 69 -2.44 -10.74 8.98
C THR A 69 -3.84 -11.22 9.33
N VAL A 70 -4.85 -10.82 8.56
CA VAL A 70 -6.21 -11.36 8.68
C VAL A 70 -6.25 -12.81 8.20
N LEU A 71 -5.72 -13.10 7.01
CA LEU A 71 -5.75 -14.43 6.40
C LEU A 71 -5.06 -15.50 7.26
N TRP A 72 -3.89 -15.18 7.84
CA TRP A 72 -3.15 -16.11 8.69
C TRP A 72 -3.44 -15.94 10.19
N ASP A 73 -4.42 -15.10 10.56
CA ASP A 73 -4.77 -14.81 11.95
C ASP A 73 -3.59 -14.30 12.81
N GLY A 74 -2.69 -13.55 12.19
CA GLY A 74 -1.60 -12.83 12.85
C GLY A 74 -0.34 -12.75 11.99
N TRP A 75 0.44 -11.69 12.18
CA TRP A 75 1.66 -11.46 11.39
C TRP A 75 2.68 -12.60 11.52
N ASP A 76 2.80 -13.23 12.69
CA ASP A 76 3.80 -14.27 12.91
C ASP A 76 3.42 -15.60 12.30
N ARG A 77 2.14 -15.79 12.01
CA ARG A 77 1.62 -16.95 11.30
C ARG A 77 1.72 -16.80 9.78
N VAL A 78 1.95 -15.58 9.27
CA VAL A 78 2.24 -15.37 7.84
C VAL A 78 3.58 -16.06 7.52
N PRO A 79 3.60 -17.00 6.55
CA PRO A 79 4.81 -17.72 6.19
C PRO A 79 5.94 -16.77 5.78
N ARG A 80 7.17 -17.10 6.16
CA ARG A 80 8.34 -16.27 5.86
C ARG A 80 8.53 -16.07 4.35
N SER A 81 8.21 -17.08 3.54
CA SER A 81 8.21 -16.98 2.08
C SER A 81 7.28 -15.87 1.58
N TRP A 82 6.05 -15.78 2.08
CA TRP A 82 5.12 -14.71 1.70
C TRP A 82 5.61 -13.32 2.09
N LYS A 83 6.25 -13.17 3.25
CA LYS A 83 6.85 -11.89 3.67
C LYS A 83 7.94 -11.46 2.68
N TRP A 84 8.80 -12.39 2.28
CA TRP A 84 9.84 -12.13 1.28
C TRP A 84 9.25 -11.84 -0.11
N ILE A 85 8.25 -12.61 -0.56
CA ILE A 85 7.59 -12.38 -1.84
C ILE A 85 7.00 -10.98 -1.88
N LEU A 86 6.24 -10.57 -0.86
CA LEU A 86 5.67 -9.22 -0.81
C LEU A 86 6.76 -8.15 -0.83
N TRP A 87 7.86 -8.36 -0.09
CA TRP A 87 8.98 -7.42 -0.05
C TRP A 87 9.75 -7.31 -1.37
N ILE A 88 10.01 -8.44 -2.02
CA ILE A 88 10.67 -8.52 -3.32
C ILE A 88 9.76 -7.99 -4.42
N LEU A 89 8.45 -8.24 -4.36
CA LEU A 89 7.53 -7.83 -5.41
C LEU A 89 7.58 -6.32 -5.60
N VAL A 90 7.45 -5.54 -4.52
CA VAL A 90 7.44 -4.07 -4.59
C VAL A 90 8.83 -3.50 -4.88
N THR A 91 9.85 -3.96 -4.16
CA THR A 91 11.24 -3.48 -4.40
C THR A 91 11.73 -3.87 -5.80
N GLY A 92 11.33 -5.04 -6.26
CA GLY A 92 11.69 -5.60 -7.56
C GLY A 92 10.98 -4.89 -8.71
N THR A 93 9.70 -4.55 -8.58
CA THR A 93 9.01 -3.78 -9.63
C THR A 93 9.63 -2.39 -9.82
N GLU A 94 9.96 -1.70 -8.72
CA GLU A 94 10.64 -0.39 -8.78
C GLU A 94 12.05 -0.50 -9.40
N LEU A 95 12.83 -1.52 -9.01
CA LEU A 95 14.14 -1.77 -9.61
C LEU A 95 14.02 -2.05 -11.11
N LEU A 96 13.02 -2.84 -11.52
CA LEU A 96 12.78 -3.14 -12.94
C LEU A 96 12.33 -1.91 -13.72
N GLN A 97 11.58 -0.99 -13.11
CA GLN A 97 11.26 0.31 -13.71
C GLN A 97 12.50 1.20 -13.82
N TYR A 98 13.38 1.22 -12.81
CA TYR A 98 14.65 1.94 -12.86
C TYR A 98 15.58 1.42 -13.98
N LEU A 99 15.55 0.10 -14.23
CA LEU A 99 16.30 -0.54 -15.32
C LEU A 99 15.58 -0.44 -16.68
N HIS A 100 14.44 0.24 -16.76
CA HIS A 100 13.61 0.35 -17.97
C HIS A 100 13.16 -1.01 -18.55
N VAL A 101 13.08 -2.05 -17.71
CA VAL A 101 12.56 -3.37 -18.09
C VAL A 101 11.03 -3.36 -18.10
N ILE A 102 10.43 -2.58 -17.19
CA ILE A 102 8.99 -2.37 -17.08
C ILE A 102 8.71 -0.88 -17.31
N ASP A 103 7.62 -0.58 -18.00
CA ASP A 103 7.10 0.79 -18.13
C ASP A 103 6.85 1.42 -16.75
N GLY A 104 7.46 2.57 -16.51
CA GLY A 104 7.29 3.33 -15.29
C GLY A 104 8.47 4.25 -15.02
N VAL A 105 8.35 5.05 -13.96
CA VAL A 105 9.44 5.84 -13.42
C VAL A 105 9.71 5.26 -12.05
N GLY A 106 10.84 4.57 -11.87
CA GLY A 106 11.20 4.06 -10.55
C GLY A 106 11.37 5.23 -9.58
N ASP A 107 10.60 5.24 -8.49
CA ASP A 107 10.65 6.29 -7.47
C ASP A 107 11.14 5.71 -6.14
N TRP A 108 12.27 6.24 -5.67
CA TRP A 108 12.84 5.86 -4.37
C TRP A 108 11.87 6.16 -3.21
N ILE A 109 10.95 7.12 -3.39
CA ILE A 109 9.91 7.41 -2.40
C ILE A 109 8.93 6.24 -2.27
N ASP A 110 8.62 5.52 -3.35
CA ASP A 110 7.67 4.40 -3.32
C ASP A 110 8.28 3.19 -2.61
N ILE A 111 9.57 2.94 -2.84
CA ILE A 111 10.36 1.97 -2.07
C ILE A 111 10.34 2.35 -0.58
N LEU A 112 10.58 3.62 -0.24
CA LEU A 112 10.55 4.11 1.14
C LEU A 112 9.17 3.91 1.78
N MET A 113 8.09 4.26 1.07
CA MET A 113 6.72 4.08 1.55
C MET A 113 6.39 2.61 1.81
N TYR A 114 6.88 1.71 0.96
CA TYR A 114 6.72 0.28 1.19
C TYR A 114 7.45 -0.19 2.47
N GLN A 115 8.70 0.25 2.69
CA GLN A 115 9.43 -0.08 3.93
C GLN A 115 8.71 0.47 5.16
N LEU A 116 8.18 1.69 5.10
CA LEU A 116 7.39 2.28 6.17
C LEU A 116 6.10 1.49 6.41
N ALA A 117 5.39 1.08 5.37
CA ALA A 117 4.17 0.28 5.49
C ALA A 117 4.46 -1.07 6.17
N PHE A 118 5.56 -1.72 5.80
CA PHE A 118 6.03 -2.96 6.43
C PHE A 118 6.32 -2.76 7.92
N LEU A 119 7.05 -1.70 8.27
CA LEU A 119 7.34 -1.37 9.67
C LEU A 119 6.07 -1.05 10.46
N THR A 120 5.13 -0.30 9.88
CA THR A 120 3.83 -0.01 10.49
C THR A 120 3.05 -1.29 10.80
N VAL A 121 2.92 -2.19 9.83
CA VAL A 121 2.18 -3.46 10.06
C VAL A 121 2.91 -4.35 11.05
N TYR A 122 4.25 -4.45 10.95
CA TYR A 122 5.05 -5.23 11.88
C TYR A 122 4.92 -4.72 13.32
N THR A 123 5.06 -3.42 13.55
CA THR A 123 4.99 -2.82 14.90
C THR A 123 3.59 -2.95 15.49
N LEU A 124 2.53 -2.60 14.73
CA LEU A 124 1.15 -2.66 15.20
C LEU A 124 0.74 -4.09 15.59
N HIS A 125 1.08 -5.10 14.78
CA HIS A 125 0.68 -6.47 15.05
C HIS A 125 1.55 -7.14 16.11
N LYS A 126 2.80 -6.69 16.30
CA LYS A 126 3.63 -7.10 17.44
C LYS A 126 3.08 -6.55 18.76
N THR A 127 2.63 -5.29 18.78
CA THR A 127 2.04 -4.66 19.97
C THR A 127 0.72 -5.32 20.40
N GLN A 128 -0.07 -5.84 19.45
CA GLN A 128 -1.30 -6.61 19.74
C GLN A 128 -1.07 -7.96 20.45
N ARG A 129 0.20 -8.36 20.68
CA ARG A 129 0.56 -9.56 21.47
C ARG A 129 0.59 -9.32 22.99
N LEU A 130 0.68 -8.05 23.43
CA LEU A 130 0.64 -7.66 24.85
C LEU A 130 -0.81 -7.49 25.31
#